data_AF-A0AAW1XQT8-F1
#
_entry.id   AF-A0AAW1XQT8-F1
#
_cell.length_a   1.000
_cell.length_b   1.000
_cell.length_c   1.000
_cell.angle_alpha   90.00
_cell.angle_beta   90.00
_cell.angle_gamma   90.00
#
_symmetry.space_group_name_H-M   'P 1'
#
loop_
_entity.id
_entity.type
_entity.pdbx_description
1 polymer ?
#
loop_
_entity_poly.entity_id
_entity_poly.type
_entity_poly.pdbx_seq_one_letter_code
_entity_poly.pdbx_strand_id
1 'polypeptide(L)'
;MTIEYDEIVASVFYGSGFILETRVPPFKQGKRFRSTVNATFSVADSFVDDRVASGINADRARGTVSFSVKVLARVQFRKGGWRLRRRLLRVLCRDVPVSISNNGSGKMSGGGRDCSVAV
;
A
#
# COMPACT_ATOMS: atom_id res chain seq x y z
N MET A 1 9.55 23.02 8.91
CA MET A 1 8.40 22.63 8.07
C MET A 1 8.24 21.14 8.28
N THR A 2 7.05 20.73 8.68
CA THR A 2 6.74 19.34 9.03
C THR A 2 5.49 18.95 8.26
N ILE A 3 5.43 17.70 7.82
CA ILE A 3 4.24 17.12 7.20
C ILE A 3 3.68 16.13 8.22
N GLU A 4 2.42 16.31 8.58
CA GLU A 4 1.68 15.36 9.43
C GLU A 4 0.81 14.50 8.54
N TYR A 5 0.88 13.19 8.73
CA TYR A 5 0.11 12.18 8.01
C TYR A 5 -0.89 11.57 8.97
N ASP A 6 -2.17 11.74 8.67
CA ASP A 6 -3.30 11.25 9.46
C ASP A 6 -4.20 10.36 8.58
N GLU A 7 -5.01 9.52 9.22
CA GLU A 7 -6.01 8.66 8.55
C GLU A 7 -5.43 7.89 7.36
N ILE A 8 -4.28 7.25 7.59
CA ILE A 8 -3.56 6.52 6.55
C ILE A 8 -4.20 5.14 6.38
N VAL A 9 -4.75 4.89 5.19
CA VAL A 9 -5.33 3.61 4.79
C VAL A 9 -4.48 3.05 3.66
N ALA A 10 -3.99 1.83 3.85
CA ALA A 10 -3.30 1.07 2.82
C ALA A 10 -4.21 -0.09 2.38
N SER A 11 -4.33 -0.31 1.08
CA SER A 11 -5.22 -1.31 0.50
C SER A 11 -4.47 -2.11 -0.57
N VAL A 12 -4.82 -3.38 -0.69
CA VAL A 12 -4.24 -4.33 -1.66
C VAL A 12 -5.31 -4.75 -2.65
N PHE A 13 -4.93 -4.79 -3.91
CA PHE A 13 -5.79 -5.15 -5.05
C PHE A 13 -5.10 -6.21 -5.91
N TYR A 14 -5.89 -7.04 -6.57
CA TYR A 14 -5.46 -7.87 -7.69
C TYR A 14 -6.22 -7.43 -8.94
N GLY A 15 -5.50 -6.90 -9.94
CA GLY A 15 -6.12 -6.14 -11.02
C GLY A 15 -6.97 -5.00 -10.48
N SER A 16 -8.28 -4.99 -10.79
CA SER A 16 -9.26 -4.04 -10.25
C SER A 16 -10.00 -4.54 -9.00
N GLY A 17 -9.77 -5.79 -8.58
CA GLY A 17 -10.47 -6.42 -7.47
C GLY A 17 -9.84 -6.09 -6.13
N PHE A 18 -10.63 -5.58 -5.20
CA PHE A 18 -10.21 -5.34 -3.82
C PHE A 18 -9.98 -6.68 -3.10
N ILE A 19 -8.89 -6.76 -2.33
CA ILE A 19 -8.59 -7.92 -1.48
C ILE A 19 -8.83 -7.56 -0.02
N LEU A 20 -8.08 -6.56 0.46
CA LEU A 20 -8.08 -6.19 1.86
C LEU A 20 -7.48 -4.79 2.04
N GLU A 21 -7.65 -4.24 3.24
CA GLU A 21 -7.00 -3.03 3.68
C GLU A 21 -6.54 -3.10 5.13
N THR A 22 -5.63 -2.19 5.50
CA THR A 22 -5.15 -2.00 6.86
C THR A 22 -4.96 -0.51 7.13
N ARG A 23 -4.90 -0.15 8.41
CA ARG A 23 -4.61 1.22 8.84
C ARG A 23 -3.18 1.33 9.32
N VAL A 24 -2.55 2.43 8.97
CA VAL A 24 -1.19 2.76 9.39
C VAL A 24 -1.26 3.86 10.46
N PRO A 25 -0.48 3.75 11.56
CA PRO A 25 -0.43 4.78 12.58
C PRO A 25 -0.04 6.16 12.02
N PRO A 26 -0.66 7.26 12.50
CA PRO A 26 -0.27 8.60 12.13
C PRO A 26 1.21 8.88 12.45
N PHE A 27 1.88 9.64 11.59
CA PHE A 27 3.29 9.99 11.79
C PHE A 27 3.61 11.39 11.26
N LYS A 28 4.77 11.90 11.68
CA LYS A 28 5.26 13.22 11.26
C LYS A 28 6.56 13.05 10.51
N GLN A 29 6.69 13.74 9.39
CA GLN A 29 7.90 13.78 8.59
C GLN A 29 8.52 15.17 8.68
N GLY A 30 9.77 15.21 9.13
CA GLY A 30 10.59 16.42 9.15
C GLY A 30 11.04 16.84 7.74
N LYS A 31 11.60 18.03 7.63
CA LYS A 31 12.15 18.54 6.36
C LYS A 31 13.35 17.68 5.92
N ARG A 32 13.39 17.30 4.63
CA ARG A 32 14.48 16.51 4.01
C ARG A 32 14.74 15.16 4.68
N PHE A 33 13.76 14.66 5.43
CA PHE A 33 13.85 13.34 6.06
C PHE A 33 13.06 12.32 5.24
N ARG A 34 13.59 11.11 5.09
CA ARG A 34 12.87 9.98 4.49
C ARG A 34 12.40 9.08 5.62
N SER A 35 11.08 8.96 5.78
CA SER A 35 10.47 8.06 6.77
C SER A 35 10.17 6.71 6.14
N THR A 36 10.46 5.64 6.85
CA THR A 36 10.00 4.28 6.53
C THR A 36 8.82 3.95 7.42
N VAL A 37 7.78 3.38 6.83
CA VAL A 37 6.52 3.06 7.49
C VAL A 37 6.17 1.61 7.18
N ASN A 38 5.96 0.82 8.22
CA ASN A 38 5.56 -0.57 8.06
C ASN A 38 4.03 -0.66 8.06
N ALA A 39 3.48 -1.32 7.05
CA ALA A 39 2.08 -1.68 6.98
C ALA A 39 1.97 -3.21 6.97
N THR A 40 1.26 -3.75 7.95
CA THR A 40 1.01 -5.19 8.04
C THR A 40 -0.44 -5.46 7.67
N PHE A 41 -0.60 -6.39 6.73
CA PHE A 41 -1.89 -6.88 6.28
C PHE A 41 -2.08 -8.29 6.84
N SER A 42 -3.23 -8.52 7.46
CA SER A 42 -3.60 -9.85 7.96
C SER A 42 -5.04 -10.10 7.58
N VAL A 43 -5.28 -11.25 6.97
CA VAL A 43 -6.62 -11.70 6.59
C VAL A 43 -6.68 -13.21 6.72
N ALA A 44 -7.79 -13.69 7.26
CA ALA A 44 -8.15 -15.10 7.31
C ALA A 44 -9.62 -15.20 6.87
N ASP A 45 -9.92 -16.15 6.01
CA ASP A 45 -11.29 -16.50 5.59
C ASP A 45 -12.15 -15.32 5.09
N SER A 46 -11.52 -14.32 4.44
CA SER A 46 -12.25 -13.22 3.83
C SER A 46 -12.87 -13.60 2.50
N PHE A 47 -14.07 -13.10 2.24
CA PHE A 47 -14.65 -13.16 0.91
C PHE A 47 -13.79 -12.40 -0.09
N VAL A 48 -13.44 -13.07 -1.19
CA VAL A 48 -12.75 -12.49 -2.34
C VAL A 48 -13.56 -12.92 -3.57
N ASP A 49 -13.78 -11.98 -4.49
CA ASP A 49 -14.53 -12.24 -5.72
C ASP A 49 -13.92 -13.43 -6.50
N ASP A 50 -14.76 -14.27 -7.10
CA ASP A 50 -14.33 -15.49 -7.80
C ASP A 50 -13.32 -15.20 -8.92
N ARG A 51 -13.45 -14.07 -9.63
CA ARG A 51 -12.48 -13.67 -10.67
C ARG A 51 -11.12 -13.35 -10.08
N VAL A 52 -11.10 -12.76 -8.89
CA VAL A 52 -9.86 -12.45 -8.19
C VAL A 52 -9.23 -13.73 -7.65
N ALA A 53 -10.02 -14.60 -7.02
CA ALA A 53 -9.53 -15.86 -6.47
C ALA A 53 -8.97 -16.79 -7.55
N SER A 54 -9.70 -16.97 -8.65
CA SER A 54 -9.26 -17.78 -9.79
C SER A 54 -8.02 -17.19 -10.48
N GLY A 55 -7.95 -15.88 -10.66
CA GLY A 55 -6.77 -15.19 -11.23
C GLY A 55 -5.52 -15.37 -10.36
N ILE A 56 -5.64 -15.15 -9.04
CA ILE A 56 -4.55 -15.37 -8.08
C ILE A 56 -4.08 -16.83 -8.14
N ASN A 57 -5.00 -17.80 -8.19
CA ASN A 57 -4.63 -19.22 -8.30
C ASN A 57 -3.87 -19.53 -9.60
N ALA A 58 -4.28 -18.95 -10.73
CA ALA A 58 -3.61 -19.14 -12.01
C ALA A 58 -2.19 -18.51 -12.02
N ASP A 59 -2.03 -17.30 -11.47
CA ASP A 59 -0.73 -16.65 -11.32
C ASP A 59 0.17 -17.37 -10.31
N ARG A 60 -0.41 -17.88 -9.23
CA ARG A 60 0.30 -18.69 -8.24
C ARG A 60 0.88 -19.96 -8.85
N ALA A 61 0.16 -20.62 -9.76
CA ALA A 61 0.66 -21.78 -10.49
C ALA A 61 1.87 -21.44 -11.39
N ARG A 62 1.99 -20.18 -11.83
CA ARG A 62 3.17 -19.65 -12.54
C ARG A 62 4.30 -19.20 -11.61
N GLY A 63 4.08 -19.26 -10.29
CA GLY A 63 5.08 -18.94 -9.26
C GLY A 63 5.20 -17.46 -8.91
N THR A 64 4.45 -16.57 -9.56
CA THR A 64 4.47 -15.12 -9.26
C THR A 64 3.09 -14.51 -9.40
N VAL A 65 2.66 -13.76 -8.39
CA VAL A 65 1.38 -13.02 -8.38
C VAL A 65 1.67 -11.54 -8.26
N SER A 66 1.04 -10.74 -9.12
CA SER A 66 1.21 -9.29 -9.13
C SER A 66 0.05 -8.60 -8.42
N PHE A 67 0.35 -7.81 -7.39
CA PHE A 67 -0.64 -7.05 -6.63
C PHE A 67 -0.46 -5.56 -6.80
N SER A 68 -1.56 -4.81 -6.80
CA SER A 68 -1.53 -3.35 -6.73
C SER A 68 -1.71 -2.90 -5.28
N VAL A 69 -0.85 -2.00 -4.81
CA VAL A 69 -0.93 -1.41 -3.47
C VAL A 69 -1.32 0.05 -3.60
N LYS A 70 -2.37 0.45 -2.90
CA LYS A 70 -2.86 1.83 -2.85
C LYS A 70 -2.74 2.35 -1.42
N VAL A 71 -2.22 3.56 -1.26
CA VAL A 71 -2.21 4.26 0.03
C VAL A 71 -2.94 5.58 -0.10
N LEU A 72 -3.87 5.82 0.81
CA LEU A 72 -4.59 7.08 0.97
C LEU A 72 -4.22 7.67 2.32
N ALA A 73 -3.90 8.96 2.37
CA ALA A 73 -3.61 9.64 3.63
C ALA A 73 -4.07 11.09 3.59
N ARG A 74 -4.55 11.60 4.73
CA ARG A 74 -4.74 13.04 4.91
C ARG A 74 -3.40 13.63 5.32
N VAL A 75 -2.90 14.60 4.57
CA VAL A 75 -1.63 15.25 4.87
C VAL A 75 -1.84 16.72 5.21
N GLN A 76 -1.17 17.16 6.27
CA GLN A 76 -1.22 18.54 6.75
C GLN A 76 0.19 19.13 6.79
N PHE A 77 0.39 20.24 6.09
CA PHE A 77 1.66 20.95 6.12
C PHE A 77 1.67 21.90 7.33
N ARG A 78 2.76 21.91 8.09
CA ARG A 78 2.96 22.85 9.20
C ARG A 78 4.26 23.64 9.05
N LYS A 79 4.19 24.94 9.32
CA LYS A 79 5.34 25.84 9.38
C LYS A 79 5.20 26.72 10.63
N GLY A 80 5.98 26.43 11.68
CA GLY A 80 5.82 27.07 12.99
C GLY A 80 4.46 26.73 13.62
N GLY A 81 3.80 27.72 14.23
CA GLY A 81 2.45 27.58 14.80
C GLY A 81 1.30 27.60 13.77
N TRP A 82 1.59 27.87 12.49
CA TRP A 82 0.57 27.97 11.44
C TRP A 82 0.27 26.60 10.80
N ARG A 83 -1.02 26.24 10.79
CA ARG A 83 -1.56 25.08 10.08
C ARG A 83 -1.86 25.48 8.64
N LEU A 84 -1.20 24.85 7.67
CA LEU A 84 -1.51 25.05 6.25
C LEU A 84 -2.64 24.09 5.81
N ARG A 85 -3.04 24.21 4.53
CA ARG A 85 -4.13 23.44 3.92
C ARG A 85 -3.95 21.93 4.10
N ARG A 86 -5.06 21.23 4.38
CA ARG A 86 -5.14 19.77 4.32
C ARG A 86 -5.20 19.31 2.86
N ARG A 87 -4.48 18.25 2.52
CA ARG A 87 -4.50 17.61 1.20
C ARG A 87 -4.75 16.11 1.35
N LEU A 88 -5.21 15.47 0.27
CA LEU A 88 -5.42 14.03 0.23
C LEU A 88 -4.32 13.41 -0.64
N LEU A 89 -3.33 12.82 0.02
CA LEU A 89 -2.29 12.06 -0.64
C LEU A 89 -2.85 10.73 -1.14
N ARG A 90 -2.55 10.41 -2.40
CA ARG A 90 -2.84 9.13 -3.05
C ARG A 90 -1.55 8.57 -3.60
N VAL A 91 -1.20 7.36 -3.18
CA VAL A 91 -0.06 6.61 -3.70
C VAL A 91 -0.58 5.34 -4.36
N LEU A 92 -0.06 4.99 -5.52
CA LEU A 92 -0.42 3.78 -6.24
C LEU A 92 0.83 3.08 -6.79
N CYS A 93 1.07 1.87 -6.29
CA CYS A 93 2.07 0.94 -6.80
C CYS A 93 1.35 -0.13 -7.63
N ARG A 94 1.47 -0.11 -8.96
CA ARG A 94 0.78 -1.07 -9.86
C ARG A 94 1.62 -2.29 -10.18
N ASP A 95 1.06 -3.48 -10.07
CA ASP A 95 1.72 -4.72 -10.47
C ASP A 95 3.05 -4.95 -9.70
N VAL A 96 2.97 -4.93 -8.37
CA VAL A 96 4.06 -5.34 -7.47
C VAL A 96 4.17 -6.87 -7.54
N PRO A 97 5.24 -7.44 -8.10
CA PRO A 97 5.37 -8.88 -8.25
C PRO A 97 5.77 -9.53 -6.93
N VAL A 98 5.04 -10.58 -6.53
CA VAL A 98 5.32 -11.41 -5.36
C VAL A 98 5.59 -12.82 -5.83
N SER A 99 6.83 -13.28 -5.69
CA SER A 99 7.21 -14.65 -5.99
C SER A 99 6.74 -15.54 -4.85
N ILE A 100 5.89 -16.52 -5.17
CA ILE A 100 5.27 -17.42 -4.21
C ILE A 100 6.03 -18.75 -4.25
N SER A 101 6.46 -19.22 -3.09
CA SER A 101 7.07 -20.53 -2.93
C SER A 101 6.02 -21.61 -2.63
N ASN A 102 6.40 -22.88 -2.80
CA ASN A 102 5.48 -24.01 -2.67
C ASN A 102 4.79 -24.10 -1.30
N ASN A 103 5.39 -23.54 -0.23
CA ASN A 103 4.80 -23.50 1.10
C ASN A 103 3.75 -22.38 1.29
N GLY A 104 3.43 -21.62 0.23
CA GLY A 104 2.46 -20.52 0.28
C GLY A 104 3.01 -19.19 0.79
N SER A 105 4.27 -19.14 1.23
CA SER A 105 4.94 -17.88 1.55
C SER A 105 5.54 -17.26 0.28
N GLY A 106 5.60 -15.93 0.24
CA GLY A 106 6.17 -15.20 -0.89
C GLY A 106 6.88 -13.93 -0.48
N LYS A 107 7.73 -13.42 -1.37
CA LYS A 107 8.45 -12.16 -1.20
C LYS A 107 8.31 -11.33 -2.47
N MET A 108 8.29 -10.01 -2.29
CA MET A 108 8.35 -9.09 -3.42
C MET A 108 9.66 -9.31 -4.20
N SER A 109 9.56 -9.49 -5.51
CA SER A 109 10.72 -9.56 -6.39
C SER A 109 11.09 -8.16 -6.93
N GLY A 110 12.36 -7.94 -7.23
CA GLY A 110 12.85 -6.66 -7.79
C GLY A 110 13.13 -5.53 -6.78
N GLY A 111 12.88 -5.75 -5.48
CA GLY A 111 13.23 -4.77 -4.44
C GLY A 111 12.33 -3.52 -4.42
N GLY A 112 12.75 -2.51 -3.65
CA GLY A 112 11.98 -1.27 -3.50
C GLY A 112 11.90 -0.49 -4.81
N ARG A 113 10.72 0.03 -5.15
CA ARG A 113 10.47 0.83 -6.35
C ARG A 113 9.64 2.06 -6.05
N ASP A 114 9.76 3.06 -6.92
CA ASP A 114 8.95 4.27 -6.83
C ASP A 114 7.52 4.01 -7.34
N CYS A 115 6.56 4.68 -6.71
CA CYS A 115 5.15 4.54 -7.02
C CYS A 115 4.57 5.89 -7.45
N SER A 116 3.45 5.86 -8.18
CA SER A 116 2.79 7.08 -8.61
C SER A 116 2.18 7.80 -7.41
N VAL A 117 2.36 9.11 -7.33
CA VAL A 117 1.88 9.96 -6.24
C VAL A 117 1.03 11.10 -6.79
N ALA A 118 -0.13 11.34 -6.18
CA ALA A 118 -1.01 12.49 -6.42
C ALA A 118 -1.44 13.10 -5.08
N VAL A 119 -1.58 14.44 -5.01
CA VAL A 119 -1.86 15.21 -3.78
C VAL A 119 -2.94 16.26 -4.01
#